data_AF-A0A6J2XJ74-F1
#
_entry.id   AF-A0A6J2XJ74-F1
#
_cell.length_a   1.000
_cell.length_b   1.000
_cell.length_c   1.000
_cell.angle_alpha   90.00
_cell.angle_beta   90.00
_cell.angle_gamma   90.00
#
_symmetry.space_group_name_H-M   'P 1'
#
loop_
_entity.id
_entity.type
_entity.pdbx_description
1 polymer ?
#
loop_
_entity_poly.entity_id
_entity_poly.type
_entity_poly.pdbx_seq_one_letter_code
_entity_poly.pdbx_strand_id
1 'polypeptide(L)'
;MGTENGYIENMQIYLRHANQNVNSGRPAFLYGTSQANQRIESWWSILRKHNSQFWINLFETIKDDGYFSGTFLDKSLIQYCFLNIIQDEIDQVQCEWNSHRIRKSRNSMSPNGRPCIIYDLPYLFETTNFLVETNNIDVENCEEECLLIRDL
;
A
#
# COMPACT_ATOMS: atom_id res chain seq x y z
N MET A 1 -8.47 13.30 -8.91
CA MET A 1 -7.78 11.99 -8.81
C MET A 1 -6.30 12.28 -8.78
N GLY A 2 -5.55 11.71 -7.84
CA GLY A 2 -4.10 11.94 -7.76
C GLY A 2 -3.40 11.31 -8.97
N THR A 3 -2.32 11.92 -9.43
CA THR A 3 -1.47 11.40 -10.52
C THR A 3 -0.92 10.00 -10.21
N GLU A 4 -0.64 9.73 -8.92
CA GLU A 4 -0.17 8.45 -8.40
C GLU A 4 -1.10 7.26 -8.74
N ASN A 5 -2.42 7.47 -8.66
CA ASN A 5 -3.38 6.41 -8.98
C ASN A 5 -3.33 6.00 -10.47
N GLY A 6 -2.95 6.92 -11.36
CA GLY A 6 -2.79 6.62 -12.79
C GLY A 6 -1.57 5.76 -13.09
N TYR A 7 -0.46 5.96 -12.36
CA TYR A 7 0.72 5.11 -12.50
C TYR A 7 0.44 3.68 -12.03
N ILE A 8 -0.23 3.52 -10.89
CA ILE A 8 -0.64 2.20 -10.38
C ILE A 8 -1.61 1.50 -11.35
N GLU A 9 -2.58 2.24 -11.91
CA GLU A 9 -3.48 1.72 -12.95
C GLU A 9 -2.70 1.18 -14.16
N ASN A 10 -1.76 1.96 -14.68
CA ASN A 10 -0.94 1.57 -15.82
C ASN A 10 -0.08 0.33 -15.51
N MET A 11 0.55 0.28 -14.34
CA MET A 11 1.36 -0.87 -13.91
C MET A 11 0.51 -2.14 -13.78
N GLN A 12 -0.67 -2.05 -13.16
CA GLN A 12 -1.58 -3.20 -13.03
C GLN A 12 -2.07 -3.71 -14.40
N ILE A 13 -2.36 -2.79 -15.32
CA ILE A 13 -2.74 -3.13 -16.70
C ILE A 13 -1.57 -3.81 -17.42
N TYR A 14 -0.37 -3.24 -17.33
CA TYR A 14 0.85 -3.79 -17.93
C TYR A 14 1.16 -5.22 -17.44
N LEU A 15 1.24 -5.40 -16.11
CA LEU A 15 1.51 -6.70 -15.49
C LEU A 15 0.46 -7.76 -15.85
N ARG A 16 -0.79 -7.34 -16.05
CA ARG A 16 -1.86 -8.25 -16.48
C ARG A 16 -1.75 -8.61 -17.96
N HIS A 17 -1.41 -7.67 -18.84
CA HIS A 17 -1.25 -7.96 -20.27
C HIS A 17 -0.04 -8.85 -20.57
N ALA A 18 1.05 -8.71 -19.81
CA ALA A 18 2.19 -9.62 -19.88
C ALA A 18 1.78 -11.08 -19.56
N ASN A 19 0.76 -11.26 -18.74
CA ASN A 19 0.18 -12.54 -18.37
C ASN A 19 -0.93 -13.00 -19.33
N GLN A 20 -0.53 -13.47 -20.51
CA GLN A 20 -1.41 -13.94 -21.59
C GLN A 20 -2.43 -15.03 -21.18
N ASN A 21 -2.25 -15.67 -20.03
CA ASN A 21 -3.09 -16.79 -19.54
C ASN A 21 -4.22 -16.37 -18.59
N VAL A 22 -4.33 -15.10 -18.18
CA VAL A 22 -5.33 -14.69 -17.17
C VAL A 22 -6.46 -13.88 -17.81
N ASN A 23 -7.37 -14.60 -18.45
CA ASN A 23 -8.67 -14.04 -18.83
C ASN A 23 -9.60 -14.02 -17.61
N SER A 24 -9.24 -13.23 -16.59
CA SER A 24 -10.13 -12.99 -15.46
C SER A 24 -11.30 -12.13 -15.94
N GLY A 25 -12.55 -12.52 -15.69
CA GLY A 25 -13.75 -11.75 -16.09
C GLY A 25 -13.88 -10.36 -15.41
N ARG A 26 -12.81 -9.83 -14.82
CA ARG A 26 -12.70 -8.54 -14.13
C ARG A 26 -11.57 -7.72 -14.78
N PRO A 27 -11.65 -6.38 -14.79
CA PRO A 27 -10.55 -5.54 -15.28
C PRO A 27 -9.33 -5.61 -14.35
N ALA A 28 -8.16 -5.19 -14.85
CA ALA A 28 -6.90 -5.20 -14.09
C ALA A 28 -6.93 -4.21 -12.92
N PHE A 29 -7.59 -3.08 -13.16
CA PHE A 29 -7.76 -1.97 -12.23
C PHE A 29 -9.25 -1.63 -12.11
N LEU A 30 -9.69 -1.17 -10.94
CA LEU A 30 -11.07 -0.78 -10.66
C LEU A 30 -11.13 0.55 -9.91
N TYR A 31 -11.83 1.53 -10.48
CA TYR A 31 -12.30 2.67 -9.72
C TYR A 31 -13.55 2.28 -8.92
N GLY A 32 -13.40 2.24 -7.60
CA GLY A 32 -14.51 2.05 -6.66
C GLY A 32 -15.12 3.38 -6.23
N THR A 33 -16.37 3.33 -5.75
CA THR A 33 -16.95 4.46 -5.01
C THR A 33 -16.28 4.59 -3.64
N SER A 34 -16.36 5.77 -3.01
CA SER A 34 -15.84 5.97 -1.63
C SER A 34 -16.48 5.01 -0.61
N GLN A 35 -17.72 4.58 -0.85
CA GLN A 35 -18.42 3.59 -0.04
C GLN A 35 -17.83 2.17 -0.20
N ALA A 36 -17.23 1.87 -1.35
CA ALA A 36 -16.49 0.62 -1.55
C ALA A 36 -15.11 0.65 -0.87
N ASN A 37 -14.53 1.84 -0.65
CA ASN A 37 -13.19 2.01 -0.07
C ASN A 37 -13.13 1.87 1.46
N GLN A 38 -14.25 1.64 2.15
CA GLN A 38 -14.35 1.74 3.61
C GLN A 38 -13.35 0.86 4.37
N ARG A 39 -13.01 -0.32 3.86
CA ARG A 39 -12.05 -1.23 4.52
C ARG A 39 -10.63 -0.66 4.46
N ILE A 40 -10.25 -0.11 3.32
CA ILE A 40 -8.96 0.52 3.09
C ILE A 40 -8.86 1.79 3.95
N GLU A 41 -9.89 2.64 3.93
CA GLU A 41 -9.96 3.84 4.80
C GLU A 41 -9.90 3.50 6.30
N SER A 42 -10.60 2.44 6.72
CA SER A 42 -10.53 1.97 8.11
C SER A 42 -9.12 1.53 8.50
N TRP A 43 -8.39 0.89 7.58
CA TRP A 43 -7.01 0.48 7.82
C TRP A 43 -6.07 1.69 7.87
N TRP A 44 -6.21 2.66 6.96
CA TRP A 44 -5.45 3.92 7.01
C TRP A 44 -5.65 4.66 8.33
N SER A 45 -6.86 4.65 8.90
CA SER A 45 -7.12 5.21 10.23
C SER A 45 -6.33 4.51 11.33
N ILE A 46 -6.17 3.18 11.25
CA ILE A 46 -5.38 2.39 12.20
C ILE A 46 -3.90 2.71 12.04
N LEU A 47 -3.37 2.66 10.81
CA LEU A 47 -1.97 2.99 10.52
C LEU A 47 -1.61 4.37 11.06
N ARG A 48 -2.45 5.38 10.78
CA ARG A 48 -2.25 6.74 11.27
C ARG A 48 -2.18 6.79 12.79
N LYS A 49 -3.14 6.17 13.49
CA LYS A 49 -3.18 6.18 14.96
C LYS A 49 -2.00 5.44 15.59
N HIS A 50 -1.51 4.37 14.96
CA HIS A 50 -0.49 3.50 15.53
C HIS A 50 0.93 3.94 15.21
N ASN A 51 1.14 4.61 14.06
CA ASN A 51 2.48 4.95 13.58
C ASN A 51 2.55 6.36 12.99
N SER A 52 1.81 6.63 11.91
CA SER A 52 2.11 7.80 11.06
C SER A 52 1.79 9.15 11.70
N GLN A 53 0.93 9.20 12.73
CA GLN A 53 0.58 10.45 13.40
C GLN A 53 1.81 11.13 14.04
N PHE A 54 2.77 10.37 14.55
CA PHE A 54 4.00 10.92 15.12
C PHE A 54 4.78 11.71 14.06
N TRP A 55 5.05 11.08 12.91
CA TRP A 55 5.78 11.69 11.80
C TRP A 55 5.06 12.91 11.23
N ILE A 56 3.73 12.84 11.09
CA ILE A 56 2.92 13.99 10.66
C ILE A 56 3.12 15.17 11.62
N ASN A 57 3.00 14.95 12.93
CA ASN A 57 3.16 16.02 13.92
C ASN A 57 4.60 16.58 13.94
N LEU A 58 5.60 15.71 13.79
CA LEU A 58 7.00 16.11 13.75
C LEU A 58 7.27 17.04 12.56
N PHE A 59 6.84 16.64 11.35
CA PHE A 59 7.04 17.45 10.15
C PHE A 59 6.19 18.72 10.14
N GLU A 60 5.00 18.69 10.73
CA GLU A 60 4.20 19.90 10.97
C GLU A 60 4.93 20.88 11.90
N THR A 61 5.55 20.38 12.98
CA THR A 61 6.34 21.22 13.90
C THR A 61 7.55 21.85 13.20
N ILE A 62 8.31 21.06 12.43
CA ILE A 62 9.48 21.56 11.67
C ILE A 62 9.06 22.67 10.69
N LYS A 63 7.90 22.51 10.06
CA LYS A 63 7.33 23.52 9.16
C LYS A 63 6.90 24.77 9.92
N ASP A 64 6.19 24.62 11.03
CA ASP A 64 5.66 25.73 11.83
C ASP A 64 6.78 26.56 12.48
N ASP A 65 7.89 25.92 12.84
CA ASP A 65 9.10 26.59 13.33
C ASP A 65 9.89 27.32 12.22
N GLY A 66 9.48 27.19 10.95
CA GLY A 66 10.10 27.84 9.80
C GLY A 66 11.32 27.11 9.24
N TYR A 67 11.60 25.87 9.67
CA TYR A 67 12.71 25.06 9.18
C TYR A 67 12.39 24.26 7.91
N PHE A 68 11.13 24.27 7.47
CA PHE A 68 10.72 23.61 6.23
C PHE A 68 9.83 24.53 5.39
N SER A 69 10.35 24.94 4.23
CA SER A 69 9.65 25.81 3.26
C SER A 69 9.09 25.02 2.07
N GLY A 70 9.40 23.73 1.98
CA GLY A 70 8.91 22.83 0.93
C GLY A 70 9.71 22.92 -0.37
N THR A 71 10.91 23.50 -0.34
CA THR A 71 11.83 23.48 -1.47
C THR A 71 12.28 22.05 -1.80
N PHE A 72 12.85 21.86 -2.99
CA PHE A 72 13.46 20.58 -3.35
C PHE A 72 14.48 20.14 -2.30
N LEU A 73 15.38 21.05 -1.88
CA LEU A 73 16.38 20.77 -0.86
C LEU A 73 15.75 20.33 0.47
N ASP A 74 14.72 21.02 0.94
CA ASP A 74 14.04 20.66 2.19
C ASP A 74 13.45 19.25 2.11
N LYS A 75 12.79 18.92 1.00
CA LYS A 75 12.22 17.58 0.76
C LYS A 75 13.31 16.51 0.71
N SER A 76 14.39 16.75 -0.02
CA SER A 76 15.53 15.82 -0.10
C SER A 76 16.18 15.60 1.26
N LEU A 77 16.31 16.64 2.09
CA LEU A 77 16.85 16.51 3.44
C LEU A 77 15.94 15.70 4.36
N ILE A 78 14.63 15.94 4.32
CA ILE A 78 13.67 15.14 5.10
C ILE A 78 13.71 13.67 4.66
N GLN A 79 13.71 13.41 3.35
CA GLN A 79 13.83 12.05 2.82
C GLN A 79 15.15 11.41 3.25
N TYR A 80 16.28 12.09 3.08
CA TYR A 80 17.58 11.56 3.46
C TYR A 80 17.67 11.22 4.95
N CYS A 81 17.17 12.10 5.83
CA CYS A 81 17.27 11.94 7.27
C CYS A 81 16.29 10.90 7.83
N PHE A 82 15.07 10.82 7.31
CA PHE A 82 13.98 10.11 7.97
C PHE A 82 13.40 8.95 7.15
N LEU A 83 13.60 8.90 5.83
CA LEU A 83 12.94 7.90 4.98
C LEU A 83 13.27 6.46 5.40
N ASN A 84 14.53 6.17 5.68
CA ASN A 84 14.94 4.82 6.12
C ASN A 84 14.30 4.45 7.47
N ILE A 85 14.23 5.39 8.41
CA ILE A 85 13.62 5.17 9.73
C ILE A 85 12.11 4.92 9.56
N ILE A 86 11.45 5.74 8.75
CA ILE A 86 10.02 5.58 8.45
C ILE A 86 9.76 4.25 7.75
N GLN A 87 10.62 3.83 6.83
CA GLN A 87 10.51 2.55 6.14
C GLN A 87 10.61 1.38 7.14
N ASP A 88 11.63 1.38 8.00
CA ASP A 88 11.82 0.34 9.02
C ASP A 88 10.60 0.24 9.96
N GLU A 89 10.06 1.38 10.38
CA GLU A 89 8.86 1.42 11.23
C GLU A 89 7.61 0.91 10.50
N ILE A 90 7.42 1.27 9.23
CA ILE A 90 6.30 0.78 8.41
C ILE A 90 6.41 -0.73 8.20
N ASP A 91 7.61 -1.25 7.96
CA ASP A 91 7.86 -2.68 7.81
C ASP A 91 7.53 -3.44 9.10
N GLN A 92 7.83 -2.86 10.26
CA GLN A 92 7.43 -3.40 11.55
C GLN A 92 5.90 -3.41 11.69
N VAL A 93 5.21 -2.31 11.36
CA VAL A 93 3.74 -2.24 11.40
C VAL A 93 3.13 -3.29 10.47
N GLN A 94 3.68 -3.50 9.28
CA GLN A 94 3.26 -4.55 8.37
C GLN A 94 3.40 -5.93 8.99
N CYS A 95 4.53 -6.24 9.63
CA CYS A 95 4.76 -7.52 10.28
C CYS A 95 3.76 -7.78 11.42
N GLU A 96 3.55 -6.77 12.28
CA GLU A 96 2.59 -6.81 13.39
C GLU A 96 1.16 -7.01 12.86
N TRP A 97 0.77 -6.21 11.87
CA TRP A 97 -0.55 -6.30 11.26
C TRP A 97 -0.77 -7.64 10.54
N ASN A 98 0.21 -8.16 9.81
CA ASN A 98 0.02 -9.43 9.11
C ASN A 98 -0.05 -10.62 10.07
N SER A 99 0.59 -10.50 11.24
CA SER A 99 0.66 -11.56 12.25
C SER A 99 -0.48 -11.53 13.28
N HIS A 100 -1.11 -10.38 13.49
CA HIS A 100 -2.16 -10.26 14.51
C HIS A 100 -3.40 -11.08 14.15
N ARG A 101 -4.14 -11.54 15.17
CA ARG A 101 -5.35 -12.32 14.97
C ARG A 101 -6.58 -11.41 14.97
N ILE A 102 -7.24 -11.28 13.84
CA ILE A 102 -8.55 -10.63 13.72
C ILE A 102 -9.62 -11.53 14.33
N ARG A 103 -10.36 -11.00 15.31
CA ARG A 103 -11.45 -11.71 15.98
C ARG A 103 -12.68 -11.78 15.07
N LYS A 104 -13.42 -12.90 15.14
CA LYS A 104 -14.73 -13.04 14.49
C LYS A 104 -15.71 -12.00 15.04
N SER A 105 -16.37 -11.27 14.14
CA SER A 105 -17.48 -10.35 14.46
C SER A 105 -18.81 -10.95 14.01
N ARG A 106 -19.90 -10.66 14.73
CA ARG A 106 -21.21 -11.31 14.59
C ARG A 106 -21.84 -11.12 13.20
N ASN A 107 -21.54 -10.00 12.54
CA ASN A 107 -22.10 -9.63 11.23
C ASN A 107 -21.02 -9.51 10.14
N SER A 108 -19.82 -10.06 10.36
CA SER A 108 -18.74 -9.97 9.36
C SER A 108 -18.90 -11.02 8.28
N MET A 109 -19.00 -10.57 7.03
CA MET A 109 -18.87 -11.41 5.84
C MET A 109 -17.40 -11.73 5.49
N SER A 110 -16.45 -11.03 6.12
CA SER A 110 -15.01 -11.24 5.87
C SER A 110 -14.44 -12.36 6.74
N PRO A 111 -13.49 -13.15 6.21
CA PRO A 111 -12.79 -14.18 6.97
C PRO A 111 -12.06 -13.57 8.18
N ASN A 112 -12.02 -14.32 9.27
CA ASN A 112 -11.35 -13.94 10.51
C ASN A 112 -10.14 -14.85 10.74
N GLY A 113 -9.10 -14.34 11.40
CA GLY A 113 -7.85 -15.08 11.53
C GLY A 113 -6.65 -14.14 11.43
N ARG A 114 -5.48 -14.72 11.18
CA ARG A 114 -4.26 -13.94 10.93
C ARG A 114 -4.22 -13.56 9.44
N PRO A 115 -4.06 -12.28 9.08
CA PRO A 115 -4.03 -11.86 7.69
C PRO A 115 -3.03 -12.62 6.82
N CYS A 116 -1.82 -12.91 7.32
CA CYS A 116 -0.84 -13.72 6.58
C CYS A 116 -1.40 -15.10 6.21
N ILE A 117 -2.00 -15.82 7.16
CA ILE A 117 -2.58 -17.15 6.91
C ILE A 117 -3.78 -17.08 5.95
N ILE A 118 -4.61 -16.03 6.06
CA ILE A 118 -5.75 -15.85 5.15
C ILE A 118 -5.28 -15.60 3.71
N TYR A 119 -4.20 -14.83 3.55
CA TYR A 119 -3.61 -14.50 2.26
C TYR A 119 -2.87 -15.70 1.64
N ASP A 120 -2.02 -16.38 2.42
CA ASP A 120 -1.18 -17.48 1.94
C ASP A 120 -1.95 -18.79 1.75
N LEU A 121 -2.95 -19.04 2.61
CA LEU A 121 -3.70 -20.31 2.64
C LEU A 121 -5.22 -20.08 2.53
N PRO A 122 -5.71 -19.46 1.43
CA PRO A 122 -7.12 -19.12 1.27
C PRO A 122 -8.06 -20.33 1.34
N TYR A 123 -7.59 -21.51 0.93
CA TYR A 123 -8.38 -22.75 0.97
C TYR A 123 -8.80 -23.17 2.39
N LEU A 124 -8.07 -22.77 3.44
CA LEU A 124 -8.46 -23.02 4.84
C LEU A 124 -9.69 -22.23 5.27
N PHE A 125 -10.06 -21.21 4.51
CA PHE A 125 -11.21 -20.33 4.76
C PHE A 125 -12.28 -20.46 3.67
N GLU A 126 -12.28 -21.58 2.93
CA GLU A 126 -13.24 -21.87 1.86
C GLU A 126 -13.28 -20.77 0.77
N THR A 127 -12.16 -20.07 0.59
CA THR A 127 -11.99 -19.03 -0.44
C THR A 127 -10.94 -19.43 -1.47
N THR A 128 -10.91 -18.72 -2.59
CA THR A 128 -10.05 -18.98 -3.74
C THR A 128 -8.81 -18.09 -3.72
N ASN A 129 -7.70 -18.61 -4.22
CA ASN A 129 -6.51 -17.80 -4.49
C ASN A 129 -6.74 -16.94 -5.75
N PHE A 130 -6.53 -15.63 -5.63
CA PHE A 130 -6.65 -14.67 -6.74
C PHE A 130 -5.30 -14.09 -7.17
N LEU A 131 -4.18 -14.62 -6.65
CA LEU A 131 -2.84 -14.21 -7.07
C LEU A 131 -2.61 -14.58 -8.53
N VAL A 132 -1.91 -13.68 -9.22
CA VAL A 132 -1.48 -13.84 -10.60
C VAL A 132 0.03 -13.86 -10.59
N GLU A 133 0.62 -14.93 -11.13
CA GLU A 133 2.07 -15.00 -11.31
C GLU A 133 2.49 -13.90 -12.28
N THR A 134 3.58 -13.21 -12.00
CA THR A 134 4.14 -12.16 -12.86
C THR A 134 5.60 -12.50 -13.15
N ASN A 135 6.06 -12.19 -14.37
CA ASN A 135 7.47 -12.33 -14.71
C ASN A 135 8.29 -11.25 -13.99
N ASN A 136 9.44 -11.62 -13.44
CA ASN A 136 10.33 -10.70 -12.74
C ASN A 136 10.78 -9.52 -13.63
N ILE A 137 11.00 -9.75 -14.92
CA ILE A 137 11.39 -8.67 -15.85
C ILE A 137 10.30 -7.57 -15.90
N ASP A 138 9.03 -7.97 -15.90
CA ASP A 138 7.93 -7.01 -15.96
C ASP A 138 7.78 -6.25 -14.63
N VAL A 139 8.14 -6.88 -13.51
CA VAL A 139 8.18 -6.24 -12.19
C VAL A 139 9.34 -5.24 -12.13
N GLU A 140 10.54 -5.62 -12.58
CA GLU A 140 11.72 -4.75 -12.65
C GLU A 140 11.43 -3.50 -13.49
N ASN A 141 10.79 -3.65 -14.66
CA ASN A 141 10.36 -2.50 -15.48
C ASN A 141 9.42 -1.55 -14.72
N CYS A 142 8.50 -2.07 -13.89
CA CYS A 142 7.62 -1.23 -13.07
C CYS A 142 8.38 -0.53 -11.94
N GLU A 143 9.39 -1.18 -11.36
CA GLU A 143 10.24 -0.60 -10.31
C GLU A 143 11.11 0.54 -10.84
N GLU A 144 11.68 0.40 -12.04
CA GLU A 144 12.44 1.47 -12.70
C GLU A 144 11.59 2.72 -12.93
N GLU A 145 10.35 2.56 -13.40
CA GLU A 145 9.40 3.67 -13.54
C GLU A 145 9.07 4.34 -12.20
N CYS A 146 9.02 3.57 -11.09
CA CYS A 146 8.81 4.14 -9.76
C CYS A 146 9.98 5.00 -9.29
N LEU A 147 11.22 4.67 -9.66
CA LEU A 147 12.41 5.46 -9.32
C LEU A 147 12.41 6.79 -10.09
N LEU A 148 12.08 6.76 -11.39
CA LEU A 148 11.98 7.97 -12.21
C LEU A 148 10.94 8.96 -11.69
N ILE A 149 9.84 8.48 -11.11
CA ILE A 149 8.81 9.32 -10.48
C ILE A 149 9.32 9.99 -9.19
N ARG A 150 10.26 9.36 -8.46
CA ARG A 150 10.85 9.96 -7.24
C ARG A 150 11.80 11.11 -7.53
N ASP A 151 12.36 11.16 -8.75
CA ASP A 151 13.30 12.19 -9.20
C ASP A 151 12.63 13.42 -9.84
N LEU A 152 11.30 13.41 -10.00
CA LEU A 152 10.46 14.51 -10.52
C LEU A 152 9.79 15.33 -9.40
#